data_AF-A0A4Q4T5T1-F1
#
_entry.id   AF-A0A4Q4T5T1-F1
#
_cell.length_a   1.000
_cell.length_b   1.000
_cell.length_c   1.000
_cell.angle_alpha   90.00
_cell.angle_beta   90.00
_cell.angle_gamma   90.00
#
_symmetry.space_group_name_H-M   'P 1'
#
loop_
_entity.id
_entity.type
_entity.pdbx_description
1 polymer ?
#
loop_
_entity_poly.entity_id
_entity_poly.type
_entity_poly.pdbx_seq_one_letter_code
_entity_poly.pdbx_strand_id
1 'polypeptide(L)'
;MISSRLSEDKHAKHDLYSFVADHLDDASNETKTNEIWSEALFFFPAGGDTTSTAISALFFYLSRNLDVYNKLADEIRSTFASNAEIQGGPQLASCRYLRAYIDEALRISPPVSGTLWREMYSDNQRSQPFIVDGHVIPPGTQVGVSIYSLHHNEKYFEEPFAFCPERWLVKDDRTLRLMHSAFSPFSLGARGCAGKAMAYLEASLVIAKTLWYFDFEVPPGKLGEAGAGVPGKTNGRDRPGEFQLYDSFGSTHVGPYLTFHPHGDFWRDINAKA
;
A
#
# COMPACT_ATOMS: atom_id res chain seq x y z
N MET A 1 -5.85 8.88 24.96
CA MET A 1 -6.57 7.90 24.11
C MET A 1 -6.56 6.52 24.76
N ILE A 2 -5.41 5.86 24.96
CA ILE A 2 -5.34 4.50 25.51
C ILE A 2 -5.89 4.40 26.95
N SER A 3 -5.49 5.30 27.87
CA SER A 3 -6.04 5.30 29.25
C SER A 3 -7.56 5.45 29.29
N SER A 4 -8.14 6.18 28.33
CA SER A 4 -9.61 6.32 28.20
C SER A 4 -10.26 5.05 27.67
N ARG A 5 -9.60 4.30 26.78
CA ARG A 5 -10.13 3.02 26.30
C ARG A 5 -10.02 1.93 27.38
N LEU A 6 -8.94 1.95 28.16
CA LEU A 6 -8.71 1.05 29.29
C LEU A 6 -9.70 1.25 30.45
N SER A 7 -10.30 2.44 30.58
CA SER A 7 -11.33 2.69 31.60
C SER A 7 -12.73 2.20 31.20
N GLU A 8 -12.93 1.83 29.94
CA GLU A 8 -14.18 1.23 29.45
C GLU A 8 -14.15 -0.29 29.66
N ASP A 9 -15.32 -0.93 29.66
CA ASP A 9 -15.40 -2.39 29.60
C ASP A 9 -14.63 -2.92 28.39
N LYS A 10 -13.97 -4.07 28.55
CA LYS A 10 -13.14 -4.72 27.53
C LYS A 10 -13.85 -4.84 26.19
N HIS A 11 -15.13 -5.23 26.18
CA HIS A 11 -15.93 -5.42 24.97
C HIS A 11 -16.90 -4.27 24.71
N ALA A 12 -16.76 -3.13 25.38
CA ALA A 12 -17.57 -1.93 25.12
C ALA A 12 -17.51 -1.47 23.65
N LYS A 13 -16.40 -1.76 22.96
CA LYS A 13 -16.19 -1.48 21.54
C LYS A 13 -15.60 -2.71 20.86
N HIS A 14 -16.06 -2.98 19.63
CA HIS A 14 -15.49 -4.02 18.78
C HIS A 14 -14.27 -3.46 18.02
N ASP A 15 -13.15 -3.37 18.72
CA ASP A 15 -11.89 -2.81 18.22
C ASP A 15 -10.71 -3.75 18.48
N LEU A 16 -9.53 -3.42 17.93
CA LEU A 16 -8.32 -4.20 18.12
C LEU A 16 -8.00 -4.46 19.61
N TYR A 17 -8.27 -3.49 20.48
CA TYR A 17 -8.06 -3.64 21.92
C TYR A 17 -8.92 -4.76 22.51
N SER A 18 -10.19 -4.87 22.13
CA SER A 18 -11.07 -5.94 22.62
C SER A 18 -10.48 -7.35 22.37
N PHE A 19 -9.84 -7.56 21.22
CA PHE A 19 -9.19 -8.83 20.88
C PHE A 19 -7.85 -9.04 21.59
N VAL A 20 -7.02 -7.99 21.69
CA VAL A 20 -5.70 -8.07 22.35
C VAL A 20 -5.88 -8.29 23.86
N ALA A 21 -6.86 -7.63 24.47
CA ALA A 21 -7.14 -7.76 25.89
C ALA A 21 -7.48 -9.22 26.29
N ASP A 22 -8.16 -9.99 25.43
CA ASP A 22 -8.44 -11.43 25.66
C ASP A 22 -7.17 -12.24 25.87
N HIS A 23 -6.11 -11.91 25.14
CA HIS A 23 -4.84 -12.64 25.18
C HIS A 23 -3.96 -12.22 26.35
N LEU A 24 -4.36 -11.19 27.08
CA LEU A 24 -3.60 -10.64 28.21
C LEU A 24 -4.28 -10.91 29.54
N ASP A 25 -5.41 -11.62 29.62
CA ASP A 25 -6.22 -11.74 30.84
C ASP A 25 -5.41 -12.19 32.08
N ASP A 26 -4.47 -13.11 31.90
CA ASP A 26 -3.58 -13.62 32.97
C ASP A 26 -2.37 -12.73 33.29
N ALA A 27 -2.14 -11.66 32.51
CA ALA A 27 -1.02 -10.75 32.71
C ALA A 27 -1.30 -9.70 33.80
N SER A 28 -0.23 -9.19 34.42
CA SER A 28 -0.33 -8.09 35.38
C SER A 28 -0.88 -6.81 34.72
N ASN A 29 -1.50 -5.92 35.48
CA ASN A 29 -2.03 -4.65 34.96
C ASN A 29 -0.94 -3.77 34.31
N GLU A 30 0.28 -3.82 34.84
CA GLU A 30 1.44 -3.11 34.28
C GLU A 30 1.83 -3.70 32.92
N THR A 31 1.96 -5.03 32.85
CA THR A 31 2.24 -5.76 31.60
C THR A 31 1.16 -5.47 30.55
N LYS A 32 -0.12 -5.59 30.92
CA LYS A 32 -1.25 -5.25 30.03
C LYS A 32 -1.11 -3.87 29.42
N THR A 33 -0.86 -2.87 30.27
CA THR A 33 -0.73 -1.48 29.84
C THR A 33 0.44 -1.31 28.87
N ASN A 34 1.61 -1.86 29.21
CA ASN A 34 2.81 -1.74 28.39
C ASN A 34 2.67 -2.44 27.03
N GLU A 35 2.08 -3.64 26.98
CA GLU A 35 1.84 -4.37 25.74
C GLU A 35 0.86 -3.60 24.84
N ILE A 36 -0.25 -3.10 25.39
CA ILE A 36 -1.24 -2.32 24.62
C ILE A 36 -0.64 -1.04 24.06
N TRP A 37 0.18 -0.34 24.85
CA TRP A 37 0.90 0.83 24.36
C TRP A 37 1.88 0.48 23.24
N SER A 38 2.61 -0.63 23.38
CA SER A 38 3.58 -1.08 22.39
C SER A 38 2.90 -1.45 21.06
N GLU A 39 1.80 -2.20 21.12
CA GLU A 39 1.00 -2.56 19.94
C GLU A 39 0.39 -1.33 19.27
N ALA A 40 -0.16 -0.39 20.05
CA ALA A 40 -0.71 0.84 19.48
C ALA A 40 0.36 1.71 18.80
N LEU A 41 1.54 1.82 19.40
CA LEU A 41 2.68 2.53 18.82
C LEU A 41 3.19 1.86 17.53
N PHE A 42 3.01 0.55 17.39
CA PHE A 42 3.35 -0.17 16.17
C PHE A 42 2.28 -0.01 15.08
N PHE A 43 1.02 -0.33 15.38
CA PHE A 43 -0.06 -0.39 14.38
C PHE A 43 -0.44 0.97 13.81
N PHE A 44 -0.40 2.04 14.63
CA PHE A 44 -0.81 3.37 14.20
C PHE A 44 0.04 3.90 13.02
N PRO A 45 1.38 4.00 13.13
CA PRO A 45 2.20 4.42 11.99
C PRO A 45 2.25 3.35 10.88
N ALA A 46 2.23 2.05 11.24
CA ALA A 46 2.29 0.98 10.25
C ALA A 46 1.10 1.00 9.28
N GLY A 47 -0.12 1.24 9.79
CA GLY A 47 -1.33 1.36 8.98
C GLY A 47 -1.59 2.77 8.44
N GLY A 48 -1.11 3.81 9.12
CA GLY A 48 -1.33 5.21 8.71
C GLY A 48 -0.41 5.66 7.57
N ASP A 49 0.90 5.66 7.82
CA ASP A 49 1.88 6.28 6.92
C ASP A 49 2.03 5.47 5.62
N THR A 50 1.98 4.14 5.71
CA THR A 50 2.13 3.28 4.53
C THR A 50 0.90 3.34 3.62
N THR A 51 -0.31 3.27 4.19
CA THR A 51 -1.55 3.37 3.42
C THR A 51 -1.71 4.76 2.81
N SER A 52 -1.44 5.83 3.57
CA SER A 52 -1.53 7.20 3.02
C SER A 52 -0.55 7.44 1.88
N THR A 53 0.67 6.91 1.97
CA THR A 53 1.65 6.93 0.88
C THR A 53 1.15 6.16 -0.34
N ALA A 54 0.59 4.96 -0.14
CA ALA A 54 0.02 4.16 -1.24
C ALA A 54 -1.12 4.90 -1.94
N ILE A 55 -2.06 5.47 -1.17
CA ILE A 55 -3.17 6.25 -1.70
C ILE A 55 -2.68 7.49 -2.46
N SER A 56 -1.64 8.15 -1.95
CA SER A 56 -1.01 9.29 -2.64
C SER A 56 -0.41 8.88 -3.98
N ALA A 57 0.30 7.76 -4.03
CA ALA A 57 0.84 7.21 -5.28
C ALA A 57 -0.28 6.84 -6.26
N LEU A 58 -1.35 6.18 -5.79
CA LEU A 58 -2.54 5.85 -6.57
C LEU A 58 -3.09 7.12 -7.25
N PHE A 59 -3.42 8.14 -6.47
CA PHE A 59 -3.92 9.41 -6.99
C PHE A 59 -2.94 10.12 -7.95
N PHE A 60 -1.64 10.02 -7.69
CA PHE A 60 -0.62 10.59 -8.57
C PHE A 60 -0.68 9.97 -9.97
N TYR A 61 -0.71 8.64 -10.04
CA TYR A 61 -0.74 7.92 -11.32
C TYR A 61 -2.08 8.09 -12.01
N LEU A 62 -3.19 8.00 -11.28
CA LEU A 62 -4.52 8.08 -11.88
C LEU A 62 -4.81 9.46 -12.48
N SER A 63 -4.37 10.54 -11.83
CA SER A 63 -4.53 11.91 -12.32
C SER A 63 -3.67 12.25 -13.55
N ARG A 64 -2.66 11.42 -13.87
CA ARG A 64 -1.72 11.63 -14.99
C ARG A 64 -1.89 10.64 -16.13
N ASN A 65 -2.79 9.67 -15.99
CA ASN A 65 -3.04 8.62 -16.98
C ASN A 65 -4.54 8.56 -17.30
N LEU A 66 -4.99 9.41 -18.23
CA LEU A 66 -6.41 9.56 -18.56
C LEU A 66 -7.04 8.25 -19.07
N ASP A 67 -6.30 7.45 -19.82
CA ASP A 67 -6.78 6.14 -20.30
C ASP A 67 -7.03 5.17 -19.14
N VAL A 68 -6.13 5.17 -18.14
CA VAL A 68 -6.31 4.37 -16.92
C VAL A 68 -7.48 4.89 -16.10
N TYR A 69 -7.61 6.21 -15.97
CA TYR A 69 -8.74 6.86 -15.31
C TYR A 69 -10.07 6.41 -15.91
N ASN A 70 -10.21 6.53 -17.23
CA ASN A 70 -11.45 6.18 -17.94
C ASN A 70 -11.80 4.71 -17.73
N LYS A 71 -10.85 3.78 -17.94
CA LYS A 71 -11.09 2.34 -17.74
C LYS A 71 -11.51 2.02 -16.31
N LEU A 72 -10.87 2.64 -15.32
CA LEU A 72 -11.17 2.39 -13.92
C LEU A 72 -12.51 3.00 -13.51
N ALA A 73 -12.80 4.24 -13.93
CA ALA A 73 -14.08 4.89 -13.70
C ALA A 73 -15.23 4.09 -14.34
N ASP A 74 -15.05 3.61 -15.57
CA ASP A 74 -16.02 2.76 -16.26
C ASP A 74 -16.26 1.43 -15.52
N GLU A 75 -15.21 0.75 -15.05
CA GLU A 75 -15.34 -0.49 -14.27
C GLU A 75 -16.15 -0.25 -12.98
N ILE A 76 -15.81 0.80 -12.21
CA ILE A 76 -16.51 1.12 -10.96
C ILE A 76 -17.96 1.51 -11.22
N ARG A 77 -18.21 2.44 -12.14
CA ARG A 77 -19.54 3.00 -12.40
C ARG A 77 -20.48 2.00 -13.08
N SER A 78 -19.96 0.97 -13.74
CA SER A 78 -20.76 -0.13 -14.32
C SER A 78 -20.98 -1.30 -13.36
N THR A 79 -20.12 -1.47 -12.35
CA THR A 79 -20.19 -2.59 -11.40
C THR A 79 -21.15 -2.32 -10.24
N PHE A 80 -21.30 -1.07 -9.82
CA PHE A 80 -22.13 -0.69 -8.66
C PHE A 80 -23.32 0.18 -9.08
N ALA A 81 -24.50 -0.08 -8.51
CA ALA A 81 -25.69 0.72 -8.74
C ALA A 81 -25.83 1.89 -7.73
N SER A 82 -25.15 1.81 -6.58
CA SER A 82 -25.15 2.86 -5.56
C SER A 82 -23.88 2.85 -4.72
N ASN A 83 -23.57 3.96 -4.04
CA ASN A 83 -22.46 4.02 -3.09
C ASN A 83 -22.58 2.98 -1.95
N ALA A 84 -23.80 2.60 -1.56
CA ALA A 84 -24.02 1.62 -0.51
C ALA A 84 -23.50 0.22 -0.88
N GLU A 85 -23.43 -0.08 -2.19
CA GLU A 85 -22.87 -1.34 -2.69
C GLU A 85 -21.33 -1.32 -2.72
N ILE A 86 -20.71 -0.14 -2.69
CA ILE A 86 -19.25 0.02 -2.62
C ILE A 86 -18.79 -0.22 -1.17
N GLN A 87 -18.67 -1.50 -0.82
CA GLN A 87 -18.20 -2.00 0.46
C GLN A 87 -17.29 -3.21 0.30
N GLY A 88 -16.61 -3.61 1.37
CA GLY A 88 -15.78 -4.82 1.36
C GLY A 88 -16.62 -6.05 1.05
N GLY A 89 -16.20 -6.85 0.07
CA GLY A 89 -16.90 -8.07 -0.31
C GLY A 89 -16.59 -8.55 -1.73
N PRO A 90 -17.28 -9.62 -2.18
CA PRO A 90 -17.02 -10.25 -3.47
C PRO A 90 -17.21 -9.31 -4.68
N GLN A 91 -18.15 -8.36 -4.61
CA GLN A 91 -18.40 -7.42 -5.71
C GLN A 91 -17.21 -6.48 -5.92
N LEU A 92 -16.68 -5.85 -4.87
CA LEU A 92 -15.46 -5.04 -4.97
C LEU A 92 -14.24 -5.88 -5.36
N ALA A 93 -14.13 -7.11 -4.85
CA ALA A 93 -13.07 -8.04 -5.25
C ALA A 93 -13.17 -8.49 -6.71
N SER A 94 -14.33 -8.31 -7.36
CA SER A 94 -14.53 -8.65 -8.77
C SER A 94 -14.00 -7.59 -9.74
N CYS A 95 -13.72 -6.37 -9.26
CA CYS A 95 -13.12 -5.28 -10.04
C CYS A 95 -11.64 -5.59 -10.35
N ARG A 96 -11.41 -6.27 -11.48
CA ARG A 96 -10.08 -6.77 -11.86
C ARG A 96 -9.15 -5.64 -12.27
N TYR A 97 -9.68 -4.61 -12.93
CA TYR A 97 -8.88 -3.47 -13.36
C TYR A 97 -8.46 -2.61 -12.15
N LEU A 98 -9.35 -2.40 -11.18
CA LEU A 98 -9.01 -1.79 -9.88
C LEU A 98 -7.85 -2.53 -9.20
N ARG A 99 -7.93 -3.86 -9.16
CA ARG A 99 -6.86 -4.67 -8.57
C ARG A 99 -5.53 -4.51 -9.31
N ALA A 100 -5.55 -4.60 -10.64
CA ALA A 100 -4.37 -4.42 -11.49
C ALA A 100 -3.74 -3.02 -11.34
N TYR A 101 -4.58 -1.98 -11.26
CA TYR A 101 -4.17 -0.60 -11.04
C TYR A 101 -3.50 -0.42 -9.66
N ILE A 102 -4.08 -0.99 -8.60
CA ILE A 102 -3.46 -0.94 -7.26
C ILE A 102 -2.13 -1.69 -7.24
N ASP A 103 -2.08 -2.89 -7.82
CA ASP A 103 -0.86 -3.69 -7.87
C ASP A 103 0.26 -2.95 -8.64
N GLU A 104 -0.06 -2.26 -9.74
CA GLU A 104 0.92 -1.48 -10.50
C GLU A 104 1.44 -0.25 -9.74
N ALA A 105 0.57 0.48 -9.05
CA ALA A 105 0.99 1.61 -8.22
C ALA A 105 1.90 1.16 -7.06
N LEU A 106 1.55 0.05 -6.41
CA LEU A 106 2.39 -0.53 -5.35
C LEU A 106 3.70 -1.10 -5.87
N ARG A 107 3.77 -1.51 -7.14
CA ARG A 107 5.01 -1.95 -7.79
C ARG A 107 5.96 -0.76 -8.02
N ILE A 108 5.46 0.32 -8.62
CA ILE A 108 6.30 1.45 -9.00
C ILE A 108 6.64 2.32 -7.78
N SER A 109 5.69 2.50 -6.87
CA SER A 109 5.88 3.35 -5.69
C SER A 109 5.50 2.60 -4.41
N PRO A 110 6.26 1.56 -4.02
CA PRO A 110 6.01 0.82 -2.79
C PRO A 110 6.22 1.73 -1.58
N PRO A 111 5.24 1.85 -0.67
CA PRO A 111 5.38 2.69 0.53
C PRO A 111 6.60 2.35 1.38
N VAL A 112 7.02 1.09 1.38
CA VAL A 112 8.31 0.66 1.91
C VAL A 112 9.21 0.31 0.72
N SER A 113 9.99 1.28 0.27
CA SER A 113 10.87 1.16 -0.91
C SER A 113 12.24 0.55 -0.59
N GLY A 114 12.67 0.71 0.67
CA GLY A 114 14.00 0.36 1.15
C GLY A 114 14.29 -1.14 1.24
N THR A 115 15.44 -1.45 1.81
CA THR A 115 15.86 -2.83 2.06
C THR A 115 15.35 -3.30 3.42
N LEU A 116 14.57 -4.38 3.42
CA LEU A 116 14.11 -5.02 4.64
C LEU A 116 15.19 -5.95 5.20
N TRP A 117 16.17 -5.36 5.88
CA TRP A 117 17.30 -6.09 6.46
C TRP A 117 16.86 -7.20 7.43
N ARG A 118 17.51 -8.35 7.32
CA ARG A 118 17.36 -9.50 8.19
C ARG A 118 18.76 -9.95 8.58
N GLU A 119 18.93 -10.23 9.86
CA GLU A 119 20.12 -10.90 10.34
C GLU A 119 19.74 -12.32 10.71
N MET A 120 20.63 -13.26 10.42
CA MET A 120 20.44 -14.62 10.90
C MET A 120 20.51 -14.65 12.41
N TYR A 121 19.55 -15.35 13.03
CA TYR A 121 19.61 -15.62 14.45
C TYR A 121 20.85 -16.47 14.77
N SER A 122 21.71 -15.97 15.65
CA SER A 122 22.92 -16.65 16.09
C SER A 122 22.60 -17.62 17.22
N ASP A 123 22.01 -18.77 16.91
CA ASP A 123 22.06 -19.90 17.83
C ASP A 123 22.95 -21.03 17.30
N ASN A 124 23.54 -21.75 18.23
CA ASN A 124 24.44 -22.87 17.96
C ASN A 124 23.68 -24.12 17.49
N GLN A 125 22.38 -24.03 17.15
CA GLN A 125 21.55 -25.19 16.82
C GLN A 125 21.39 -25.42 15.32
N ARG A 126 21.91 -24.54 14.46
CA ARG A 126 21.91 -24.81 13.02
C ARG A 126 23.00 -25.81 12.63
N SER A 127 22.57 -26.92 12.06
CA SER A 127 23.43 -27.96 11.49
C SER A 127 23.92 -27.64 10.07
N GLN A 128 23.42 -26.58 9.42
CA GLN A 128 23.73 -26.25 8.03
C GLN A 128 24.02 -24.75 7.80
N PRO A 129 24.98 -24.42 6.91
CA PRO A 129 25.31 -23.04 6.57
C PRO A 129 24.17 -22.35 5.80
N PHE A 130 24.03 -21.04 5.99
CA PHE A 130 23.12 -20.23 5.17
C PHE A 130 23.81 -19.87 3.85
N ILE A 131 23.25 -20.36 2.75
CA ILE A 131 23.81 -20.18 1.42
C ILE A 131 22.80 -19.41 0.56
N VAL A 132 23.28 -18.34 -0.08
CA VAL A 132 22.51 -17.54 -1.05
C VAL A 132 23.31 -17.49 -2.34
N ASP A 133 22.72 -17.97 -3.43
CA ASP A 133 23.36 -18.00 -4.76
C ASP A 133 24.76 -18.65 -4.76
N GLY A 134 24.91 -19.75 -4.02
CA GLY A 134 26.20 -20.46 -3.87
C GLY A 134 27.19 -19.82 -2.88
N HIS A 135 26.87 -18.66 -2.31
CA HIS A 135 27.73 -17.99 -1.33
C HIS A 135 27.29 -18.28 0.10
N VAL A 136 28.25 -18.72 0.94
CA VAL A 136 28.03 -18.87 2.38
C VAL A 136 27.98 -17.48 3.01
N ILE A 137 26.87 -17.18 3.68
CA ILE A 137 26.69 -15.93 4.41
C ILE A 137 27.15 -16.13 5.85
N PRO A 138 28.10 -15.33 6.38
CA PRO A 138 28.55 -15.46 7.76
C PRO A 138 27.46 -15.09 8.79
N PRO A 139 27.44 -15.72 9.97
CA PRO A 139 26.65 -15.24 11.11
C PRO A 139 26.91 -13.76 11.43
N GLY A 140 25.88 -13.03 11.84
CA GLY A 140 25.94 -11.59 12.07
C GLY A 140 25.84 -10.73 10.81
N THR A 141 25.74 -11.33 9.62
CA THR A 141 25.56 -10.58 8.37
C THR A 141 24.10 -10.19 8.19
N GLN A 142 23.85 -8.89 7.97
CA GLN A 142 22.56 -8.39 7.54
C GLN A 142 22.39 -8.61 6.03
N VAL A 143 21.30 -9.29 5.66
CA VAL A 143 20.90 -9.57 4.28
C VAL A 143 19.53 -8.95 4.01
N GLY A 144 19.31 -8.49 2.79
CA GLY A 144 18.02 -7.95 2.39
C GLY A 144 17.95 -7.71 0.91
N VAL A 145 16.74 -7.52 0.42
CA VAL A 145 16.46 -7.15 -0.97
C VAL A 145 15.76 -5.80 -0.95
N SER A 146 16.25 -4.84 -1.73
CA SER A 146 15.56 -3.58 -1.94
C SER A 146 14.28 -3.83 -2.74
N ILE A 147 13.13 -3.51 -2.16
CA ILE A 147 11.83 -3.71 -2.80
C ILE A 147 11.74 -2.88 -4.07
N TYR A 148 12.11 -1.59 -3.99
CA TYR A 148 12.12 -0.70 -5.14
C TYR A 148 13.00 -1.25 -6.28
N SER A 149 14.21 -1.71 -5.98
CA SER A 149 15.12 -2.25 -7.01
C SER A 149 14.59 -3.53 -7.64
N LEU A 150 13.98 -4.42 -6.85
CA LEU A 150 13.37 -5.65 -7.34
C LEU A 150 12.19 -5.35 -8.27
N HIS A 151 11.34 -4.38 -7.89
CA HIS A 151 10.15 -4.01 -8.65
C HIS A 151 10.45 -3.23 -9.92
N HIS A 152 11.63 -2.63 -10.03
CA HIS A 152 12.11 -1.92 -11.23
C HIS A 152 13.11 -2.71 -12.07
N ASN A 153 13.24 -4.01 -11.82
CA ASN A 153 14.16 -4.85 -12.58
C ASN A 153 13.51 -5.35 -13.88
N GLU A 154 14.07 -4.95 -15.03
CA GLU A 154 13.63 -5.28 -16.38
C GLU A 154 13.52 -6.79 -16.66
N LYS A 155 14.28 -7.60 -15.92
CA LYS A 155 14.19 -9.07 -16.01
C LYS A 155 12.81 -9.61 -15.60
N TYR A 156 12.12 -8.89 -14.71
CA TYR A 156 10.82 -9.30 -14.18
C TYR A 156 9.68 -8.41 -14.72
N PHE A 157 9.97 -7.13 -14.99
CA PHE A 157 8.97 -6.15 -15.42
C PHE A 157 9.48 -5.41 -16.66
N GLU A 158 8.93 -5.72 -17.84
CA GLU A 158 9.19 -4.97 -19.07
C GLU A 158 8.75 -3.50 -18.93
N GLU A 159 9.55 -2.55 -19.42
CA GLU A 159 9.34 -1.11 -19.22
C GLU A 159 9.03 -0.78 -17.74
N PRO A 160 9.97 -1.05 -16.81
CA PRO A 160 9.69 -1.08 -15.38
C PRO A 160 9.28 0.28 -14.80
N PHE A 161 9.63 1.38 -15.46
CA PHE A 161 9.26 2.73 -15.05
C PHE A 161 7.96 3.23 -15.71
N ALA A 162 7.39 2.47 -16.67
CA ALA A 162 6.12 2.80 -17.28
C ALA A 162 4.95 2.31 -16.42
N PHE A 163 4.03 3.21 -16.11
CA PHE A 163 2.79 2.88 -15.39
C PHE A 163 1.81 2.18 -16.33
N CYS A 164 1.73 0.85 -16.24
CA CYS A 164 0.92 0.03 -17.15
C CYS A 164 0.14 -1.04 -16.36
N PRO A 165 -1.05 -0.74 -15.80
CA PRO A 165 -1.88 -1.71 -15.10
C PRO A 165 -2.21 -2.95 -15.93
N GLU A 166 -2.29 -2.82 -17.25
CA GLU A 166 -2.62 -3.88 -18.19
C GLU A 166 -1.64 -5.06 -18.13
N ARG A 167 -0.41 -4.85 -17.64
CA ARG A 167 0.57 -5.94 -17.46
C ARG A 167 0.08 -7.04 -16.53
N TRP A 168 -0.83 -6.72 -15.60
CA TRP A 168 -1.43 -7.68 -14.67
C TRP A 168 -2.64 -8.44 -15.24
N LEU A 169 -3.08 -8.06 -16.45
CA LEU A 169 -4.28 -8.59 -17.11
C LEU A 169 -3.95 -9.41 -18.36
N VAL A 170 -2.66 -9.60 -18.67
CA VAL A 170 -2.22 -10.40 -19.81
C VAL A 170 -2.62 -11.87 -19.64
N LYS A 171 -2.83 -12.57 -20.77
CA LYS A 171 -3.20 -14.00 -20.74
C LYS A 171 -2.01 -14.95 -20.65
N ASP A 172 -0.78 -14.44 -20.74
CA ASP A 172 0.41 -15.29 -20.64
C ASP A 172 0.74 -15.61 -19.18
N ASP A 173 0.36 -16.81 -18.76
CA ASP A 173 0.60 -17.31 -17.41
C ASP A 173 2.09 -17.33 -17.03
N ARG A 174 3.00 -17.51 -18.00
CA ARG A 174 4.45 -17.55 -17.69
C ARG A 174 4.95 -16.18 -17.26
N THR A 175 4.60 -15.14 -18.02
CA THR A 175 4.94 -13.75 -17.69
C THR A 175 4.32 -13.34 -16.36
N LEU A 176 3.03 -13.65 -16.13
CA LEU A 176 2.37 -13.34 -14.86
C LEU A 176 3.06 -14.01 -13.66
N ARG A 177 3.39 -15.30 -13.76
CA ARG A 177 4.11 -16.01 -12.68
C ARG A 177 5.47 -15.39 -12.39
N LEU A 178 6.20 -14.98 -13.43
CA LEU A 178 7.50 -14.35 -13.28
C LEU A 178 7.36 -13.00 -12.55
N MET A 179 6.43 -12.14 -12.99
CA MET A 179 6.15 -10.86 -12.33
C MET A 179 5.70 -11.04 -10.87
N HIS A 180 4.76 -11.95 -10.61
CA HIS A 180 4.28 -12.23 -9.26
C HIS A 180 5.38 -12.75 -8.33
N SER A 181 6.39 -13.45 -8.86
CA SER A 181 7.54 -13.90 -8.05
C SER A 181 8.43 -12.75 -7.56
N ALA A 182 8.44 -11.63 -8.28
CA ALA A 182 9.18 -10.42 -7.92
C ALA A 182 8.30 -9.33 -7.26
N PHE A 183 6.98 -9.48 -7.32
CA PHE A 183 6.03 -8.53 -6.74
C PHE A 183 5.85 -8.76 -5.23
N SER A 184 6.56 -7.95 -4.45
CA SER A 184 6.60 -8.05 -2.99
C SER A 184 6.43 -6.70 -2.25
N PRO A 185 5.35 -5.92 -2.51
CA PRO A 185 5.14 -4.65 -1.79
C PRO A 185 4.78 -4.85 -0.31
N PHE A 186 4.42 -6.07 0.08
CA PHE A 186 4.05 -6.45 1.44
C PHE A 186 5.07 -7.39 2.09
N SER A 187 6.30 -7.48 1.56
CA SER A 187 7.29 -8.50 1.97
C SER A 187 6.76 -9.95 1.76
N LEU A 188 7.54 -10.95 2.13
CA LEU A 188 7.20 -12.38 2.03
C LEU A 188 7.56 -13.15 3.31
N GLY A 189 7.00 -14.36 3.44
CA GLY A 189 7.33 -15.30 4.52
C GLY A 189 6.83 -14.85 5.90
N ALA A 190 7.52 -15.31 6.95
CA ALA A 190 7.12 -15.08 8.35
C ALA A 190 7.11 -13.60 8.78
N ARG A 191 7.68 -12.70 7.97
CA ARG A 191 7.67 -11.24 8.18
C ARG A 191 6.94 -10.51 7.04
N GLY A 192 5.99 -11.18 6.40
CA GLY A 192 5.03 -10.53 5.51
C GLY A 192 4.15 -9.56 6.29
N CYS A 193 3.66 -8.52 5.63
CA CYS A 193 2.81 -7.50 6.23
C CYS A 193 1.49 -8.12 6.71
N ALA A 194 1.20 -8.04 8.01
CA ALA A 194 -0.06 -8.47 8.60
C ALA A 194 -1.26 -7.64 8.09
N GLY A 195 -1.03 -6.37 7.76
CA GLY A 195 -2.04 -5.44 7.25
C GLY A 195 -2.38 -5.59 5.78
N LYS A 196 -1.78 -6.54 5.03
CA LYS A 196 -1.95 -6.67 3.57
C LYS A 196 -3.41 -6.65 3.13
N ALA A 197 -4.27 -7.44 3.78
CA ALA A 197 -5.69 -7.51 3.41
C ALA A 197 -6.42 -6.18 3.65
N MET A 198 -6.12 -5.51 4.77
CA MET A 198 -6.68 -4.22 5.13
C MET A 198 -6.23 -3.12 4.16
N ALA A 199 -4.93 -3.08 3.81
CA ALA A 199 -4.39 -2.11 2.87
C ALA A 199 -5.04 -2.20 1.48
N TYR A 200 -5.27 -3.43 0.96
CA TYR A 200 -6.00 -3.59 -0.30
C TYR A 200 -7.45 -3.16 -0.18
N LEU A 201 -8.13 -3.49 0.92
CA LEU A 201 -9.51 -3.08 1.14
C LEU A 201 -9.64 -1.56 1.21
N GLU A 202 -8.80 -0.90 2.00
CA GLU A 202 -8.76 0.56 2.15
C GLU A 202 -8.48 1.25 0.82
N ALA A 203 -7.42 0.84 0.10
CA ALA A 203 -7.09 1.39 -1.21
C ALA A 203 -8.24 1.21 -2.22
N SER A 204 -8.84 0.03 -2.25
CA SER A 204 -9.96 -0.27 -3.15
C SER A 204 -11.18 0.58 -2.84
N LEU A 205 -11.55 0.71 -1.56
CA LEU A 205 -12.69 1.50 -1.12
C LEU A 205 -12.48 2.99 -1.38
N VAL A 206 -11.30 3.52 -1.05
CA VAL A 206 -10.98 4.93 -1.27
C VAL A 206 -11.08 5.26 -2.74
N ILE A 207 -10.41 4.51 -3.61
CA ILE A 207 -10.43 4.79 -5.05
C ILE A 207 -11.83 4.60 -5.65
N ALA A 208 -12.52 3.50 -5.33
CA ALA A 208 -13.86 3.26 -5.87
C ALA A 208 -14.87 4.34 -5.42
N LYS A 209 -14.89 4.70 -4.13
CA LYS A 209 -15.79 5.75 -3.63
C LYS A 209 -15.40 7.12 -4.17
N THR A 210 -14.11 7.42 -4.31
CA THR A 210 -13.70 8.69 -4.91
C THR A 210 -14.19 8.80 -6.35
N LEU A 211 -13.98 7.78 -7.19
CA LEU A 211 -14.44 7.78 -8.59
C LEU A 211 -15.97 7.77 -8.73
N TRP A 212 -16.68 7.28 -7.71
CA TRP A 212 -18.14 7.36 -7.63
C TRP A 212 -18.61 8.80 -7.39
N TYR A 213 -17.98 9.52 -6.47
CA TYR A 213 -18.45 10.83 -6.00
C TYR A 213 -17.78 12.02 -6.66
N PHE A 214 -16.57 11.87 -7.18
CA PHE A 214 -15.74 12.97 -7.64
C PHE A 214 -14.99 12.61 -8.91
N ASP A 215 -14.79 13.63 -9.74
CA ASP A 215 -13.71 13.65 -10.72
C ASP A 215 -12.58 14.53 -10.15
N PHE A 216 -11.35 14.35 -10.63
CA PHE A 216 -10.22 15.15 -10.14
C PHE A 216 -9.16 15.35 -11.22
N GLU A 217 -8.42 16.45 -11.09
CA GLU A 217 -7.37 16.84 -12.02
C GLU A 217 -6.14 17.39 -11.31
N VAL A 218 -5.03 17.44 -12.04
CA VAL A 218 -3.78 18.05 -11.58
C VAL A 218 -3.95 19.59 -11.62
N PRO A 219 -3.69 20.31 -10.51
CA PRO A 219 -3.80 21.77 -10.50
C PRO A 219 -2.73 22.42 -11.40
N PRO A 220 -2.99 23.59 -11.99
CA PRO A 220 -2.01 24.24 -12.85
C PRO A 220 -0.77 24.73 -12.08
N GLY A 221 0.36 24.76 -12.80
CA GLY A 221 1.63 25.29 -12.28
C GLY A 221 2.37 24.32 -11.35
N LYS A 222 3.28 24.86 -10.53
CA LYS A 222 4.23 24.08 -9.71
C LYS A 222 3.57 23.10 -8.74
N LEU A 223 2.35 23.39 -8.27
CA LEU A 223 1.62 22.47 -7.39
C LEU A 223 1.26 21.17 -8.12
N GLY A 224 0.93 21.25 -9.41
CA GLY A 224 0.65 20.09 -10.24
C GLY A 224 1.86 19.23 -10.56
N GLU A 225 3.07 19.79 -10.43
CA GLU A 225 4.32 19.06 -10.63
C GLU A 225 4.80 18.36 -9.34
N ALA A 226 4.17 18.65 -8.19
CA ALA A 226 4.60 18.10 -6.91
C ALA A 226 4.48 16.57 -6.88
N GLY A 227 5.57 15.92 -6.47
CA GLY A 227 5.68 14.47 -6.40
C GLY A 227 6.22 13.82 -7.67
N ALA A 228 6.28 14.53 -8.79
CA ALA A 228 6.91 14.04 -10.02
C ALA A 228 8.44 14.20 -9.98
N GLY A 229 9.15 13.39 -10.77
CA GLY A 229 10.56 13.64 -11.06
C GLY A 229 10.76 14.92 -11.87
N VAL A 230 11.90 15.58 -11.67
CA VAL A 230 12.24 16.87 -12.28
C VAL A 230 13.32 16.64 -13.34
N PRO A 231 13.05 16.87 -14.64
CA PRO A 231 14.02 16.69 -15.70
C PRO A 231 15.36 17.37 -15.41
N GLY A 232 16.47 16.67 -15.66
CA GLY A 232 17.82 17.15 -15.40
C GLY A 232 18.34 16.92 -13.97
N LYS A 233 17.54 16.35 -13.07
CA LYS A 233 18.05 15.76 -11.82
C LYS A 233 18.77 14.45 -12.11
N THR A 234 19.50 13.92 -11.13
CA THR A 234 20.23 12.65 -11.25
C THR A 234 19.68 11.62 -10.26
N ASN A 235 20.20 10.38 -10.31
CA ASN A 235 19.83 9.30 -9.38
C ASN A 235 18.33 8.94 -9.42
N GLY A 236 17.74 8.89 -10.62
CA GLY A 236 16.33 8.52 -10.84
C GLY A 236 15.33 9.60 -10.43
N ARG A 237 15.78 10.80 -10.06
CA ARG A 237 14.93 11.94 -9.69
C ARG A 237 14.43 12.74 -10.89
N ASP A 238 14.71 12.29 -12.11
CA ASP A 238 14.43 12.95 -13.37
C ASP A 238 13.20 12.43 -14.12
N ARG A 239 12.48 11.45 -13.55
CA ARG A 239 11.36 10.76 -14.19
C ARG A 239 10.02 11.43 -13.86
N PRO A 240 9.41 12.22 -14.75
CA PRO A 240 8.19 12.97 -14.41
C PRO A 240 6.96 12.06 -14.29
N GLY A 241 7.00 10.88 -14.92
CA GLY A 241 5.94 9.87 -14.86
C GLY A 241 6.00 8.99 -13.60
N GLU A 242 6.98 9.16 -12.72
CA GLU A 242 7.16 8.36 -11.50
C GLU A 242 6.87 9.21 -10.26
N PHE A 243 6.06 8.66 -9.34
CA PHE A 243 5.84 9.27 -8.03
C PHE A 243 7.08 9.10 -7.14
N GLN A 244 7.70 10.21 -6.81
CA GLN A 244 8.99 10.26 -6.13
C GLN A 244 8.83 10.03 -4.62
N LEU A 245 9.34 8.89 -4.17
CA LEU A 245 9.43 8.52 -2.77
C LEU A 245 10.84 8.75 -2.22
N TYR A 246 10.93 9.05 -0.92
CA TYR A 246 12.18 9.17 -0.16
C TYR A 246 12.14 8.17 1.00
N ASP A 247 13.04 7.19 0.96
CA ASP A 247 13.13 6.16 1.99
C ASP A 247 13.50 6.76 3.35
N SER A 248 12.65 6.48 4.34
CA SER A 248 12.84 6.83 5.74
C SER A 248 12.20 5.75 6.61
N PHE A 249 12.59 4.49 6.40
CA PHE A 249 11.97 3.25 6.90
C PHE A 249 10.61 2.93 6.26
N GLY A 250 9.70 3.89 6.25
CA GLY A 250 8.61 3.96 5.28
C GLY A 250 9.07 4.75 4.05
N SER A 251 8.19 5.61 3.53
CA SER A 251 8.57 6.61 2.55
C SER A 251 7.95 7.95 2.91
N THR A 252 8.67 9.02 2.62
CA THR A 252 8.13 10.39 2.60
C THR A 252 8.00 10.86 1.15
N HIS A 253 7.08 11.80 0.92
CA HIS A 253 6.81 12.33 -0.41
C HIS A 253 6.23 13.75 -0.31
N VAL A 254 6.13 14.43 -1.45
CA VAL A 254 5.43 15.70 -1.58
C VAL A 254 4.32 15.53 -2.61
N GLY A 255 3.11 16.00 -2.30
CA GLY A 255 1.95 15.80 -3.17
C GLY A 255 1.50 14.32 -3.27
N PRO A 256 0.73 13.96 -4.30
CA PRO A 256 0.22 14.86 -5.34
C PRO A 256 -0.75 15.89 -4.75
N TYR A 257 -0.82 17.07 -5.35
CA TYR A 257 -1.94 17.98 -5.14
C TYR A 257 -2.95 17.76 -6.24
N LEU A 258 -4.23 17.76 -5.90
CA LEU A 258 -5.34 17.54 -6.82
C LEU A 258 -6.47 18.54 -6.56
N THR A 259 -7.18 18.90 -7.62
CA THR A 259 -8.46 19.62 -7.54
C THR A 259 -9.58 18.63 -7.75
N PHE A 260 -10.45 18.50 -6.75
CA PHE A 260 -11.62 17.60 -6.80
C PHE A 260 -12.87 18.38 -7.19
N HIS A 261 -13.67 17.77 -8.06
CA HIS A 261 -14.94 18.29 -8.54
C HIS A 261 -16.02 17.24 -8.30
N PRO A 262 -17.21 17.61 -7.78
CA PRO A 262 -18.30 16.65 -7.63
C PRO A 262 -18.66 15.99 -8.98
N HIS A 263 -18.75 14.67 -8.97
CA HIS A 263 -19.23 13.89 -10.12
C HIS A 263 -20.76 13.83 -10.09
N GLY A 264 -21.40 14.48 -11.06
CA GLY A 264 -22.86 14.56 -11.12
C GLY A 264 -23.48 15.07 -9.81
N ASP A 265 -24.61 14.48 -9.41
CA ASP A 265 -25.32 14.82 -8.17
C ASP A 265 -25.09 13.79 -7.05
N PHE A 266 -24.22 12.80 -7.24
CA PHE A 266 -24.00 11.71 -6.26
C PHE A 266 -23.46 12.23 -4.92
N TRP A 267 -22.70 13.32 -4.92
CA TRP A 267 -22.19 13.95 -3.70
C TRP A 267 -23.28 14.32 -2.68
N ARG A 268 -24.54 14.49 -3.12
CA ARG A 268 -25.66 14.81 -2.23
C ARG A 268 -25.95 13.69 -1.22
N ASP A 269 -25.63 12.44 -1.56
CA ASP A 269 -25.79 11.29 -0.66
C ASP A 269 -24.88 11.37 0.58
N ILE A 270 -23.76 12.09 0.47
CA ILE A 270 -22.82 12.30 1.58
C ILE A 270 -23.47 13.16 2.67
N ASN A 271 -24.26 14.16 2.27
CA ASN A 271 -24.90 15.10 3.19
C ASN A 271 -26.27 14.61 3.72
N ALA A 272 -26.85 13.59 3.10
CA ALA A 272 -28.16 13.06 3.50
C ALA A 272 -28.13 12.22 4.80
N LYS A 273 -26.94 11.92 5.33
CA LYS A 273 -26.73 11.14 6.57
C LYS A 273 -25.90 11.87 7.63
N ALA A 274 -25.63 13.17 7.45
CA ALA A 274 -24.95 14.02 8.43
C ALA A 274 -25.95 14.66 9.40
#